data_AF-A0A5C6MI08-F1
#
_entry.id   AF-A0A5C6MI08-F1
#
_cell.length_a   1.000
_cell.length_b   1.000
_cell.length_c   1.000
_cell.angle_alpha   90.00
_cell.angle_beta   90.00
_cell.angle_gamma   90.00
#
_symmetry.space_group_name_H-M   'P 1'
#
loop_
_entity.id
_entity.type
_entity.pdbx_description
1 polymer ?
#
loop_
_entity_poly.entity_id
_entity_poly.type
_entity_poly.pdbx_seq_one_letter_code
_entity_poly.pdbx_strand_id
1 'polypeptide(L)'
;MTQLSIDEKTYTEISPLSAITDGGPIEFFIPGDGDRYLDLNDTLLHLRVKITNANGSNLANDAAVGLINYPLNTIFSQCDVTLGDRLISQSSATHPYRCMIETLLNFSPDTLSSQFTGGLFYKDTAVRLGHAAALMKGNALYPLSRVNVKTYSIPANSRVCNQENLFLGSIPKYVVLGMDGRQVPAKAFQPDFNNGVSVREFYNMFLATGRHLKDLPLSISRDDFNDGYSLFVFNLNPSDDNDALSTVSNGNLRLELRFRTPLQHTATLIVYACYDSILEINAKRQVLVDYY
;
A
#
# COMPACT_ATOMS: atom_id res chain seq x y z
N MET A 1 -7.32 23.36 33.08
CA MET A 1 -7.31 23.92 31.73
C MET A 1 -5.87 24.27 31.40
N THR A 2 -5.14 23.35 30.77
CA THR A 2 -3.74 23.53 30.37
C THR A 2 -3.71 24.08 28.94
N GLN A 3 -3.21 25.29 28.77
CA GLN A 3 -3.02 25.87 27.45
C GLN A 3 -1.81 25.20 26.78
N LEU A 4 -2.06 24.43 25.72
CA LEU A 4 -1.03 23.86 24.87
C LEU A 4 -0.75 24.83 23.71
N SER A 5 -0.09 25.96 24.00
CA SER A 5 0.50 26.78 22.94
C SER A 5 1.79 26.14 22.44
N ILE A 6 2.01 26.21 21.13
CA ILE A 6 3.30 25.90 20.52
C ILE A 6 4.05 27.22 20.46
N ASP A 7 5.02 27.40 21.35
CA ASP A 7 5.74 28.66 21.50
C ASP A 7 6.88 28.83 20.47
N GLU A 8 7.45 27.70 19.99
CA GLU A 8 8.45 27.64 18.91
C GLU A 8 8.27 26.34 18.10
N LYS A 9 8.56 26.37 16.79
CA LYS A 9 8.76 25.17 15.95
C LYS A 9 9.94 25.37 15.01
N THR A 10 10.85 24.39 14.99
CA THR A 10 12.10 24.41 14.21
C THR A 10 12.31 23.09 13.49
N TYR A 11 12.87 23.12 12.28
CA TYR A 11 13.37 21.93 11.59
C TYR A 11 14.84 21.69 11.90
N THR A 12 15.21 20.44 12.11
CA THR A 12 16.60 19.98 12.30
C THR A 12 16.92 18.98 11.20
N GLU A 13 17.94 19.26 10.38
CA GLU A 13 18.43 18.31 9.37
C GLU A 13 19.29 17.24 10.04
N ILE A 14 18.98 15.97 9.77
CA ILE A 14 19.67 14.80 10.33
C ILE A 14 20.25 14.00 9.17
N SER A 15 21.58 13.87 9.13
CA SER A 15 22.29 13.07 8.14
C SER A 15 22.13 11.56 8.41
N PRO A 16 22.25 10.70 7.38
CA PRO A 16 22.37 9.26 7.58
C PRO A 16 23.56 8.89 8.47
N LEU A 17 23.41 7.80 9.24
CA LEU A 17 24.45 7.25 10.13
C LEU A 17 25.68 6.72 9.37
N SER A 18 25.50 6.33 8.11
CA SER A 18 26.48 5.63 7.29
C SER A 18 26.51 6.19 5.86
N ALA A 19 27.57 5.89 5.13
CA ALA A 19 27.64 6.22 3.71
C ALA A 19 26.64 5.33 2.93
N ILE A 20 25.80 5.97 2.08
CA ILE A 20 24.82 5.26 1.26
C ILE A 20 25.56 4.28 0.33
N THR A 21 25.13 3.01 0.37
CA THR A 21 25.69 1.89 -0.40
C THR A 21 24.60 1.21 -1.22
N ASP A 22 24.98 0.56 -2.32
CA ASP A 22 24.01 -0.18 -3.15
C ASP A 22 23.43 -1.37 -2.36
N GLY A 23 22.10 -1.48 -2.34
CA GLY A 23 21.36 -2.44 -1.52
C GLY A 23 21.41 -2.22 0.00
N GLY A 24 22.11 -1.20 0.51
CA GLY A 24 22.20 -0.88 1.94
C GLY A 24 21.02 -0.03 2.44
N PRO A 25 20.64 -0.12 3.73
CA PRO A 25 19.65 0.76 4.33
C PRO A 25 20.20 2.19 4.47
N ILE A 26 19.32 3.19 4.39
CA ILE A 26 19.64 4.58 4.75
C ILE A 26 19.11 4.82 6.16
N GLU A 27 19.97 4.61 7.15
CA GLU A 27 19.60 4.66 8.57
C GLU A 27 19.78 6.06 9.16
N PHE A 28 18.80 6.53 9.93
CA PHE A 28 18.84 7.80 10.65
C PHE A 28 18.62 7.54 12.15
N PHE A 29 19.40 8.20 13.02
CA PHE A 29 19.14 8.22 14.45
C PHE A 29 18.62 9.60 14.86
N ILE A 30 17.43 9.64 15.42
CA ILE A 30 16.78 10.87 15.89
C ILE A 30 16.88 10.89 17.43
N PRO A 31 17.84 11.62 18.02
CA PRO A 31 17.92 11.77 19.47
C PRO A 31 16.75 12.61 19.99
N GLY A 32 16.30 12.34 21.23
CA GLY A 32 15.34 13.20 21.91
C GLY A 32 16.03 14.46 22.45
N ASP A 33 15.49 15.64 22.14
CA ASP A 33 16.06 16.97 22.47
C ASP A 33 15.94 17.35 23.96
N GLY A 34 15.27 16.52 24.78
CA GLY A 34 15.07 16.73 26.22
C GLY A 34 14.02 17.78 26.57
N ASP A 35 14.20 18.99 26.03
CA ASP A 35 13.34 20.17 26.27
C ASP A 35 12.29 20.40 25.17
N ARG A 36 12.45 19.77 23.99
CA ARG A 36 11.48 19.84 22.87
C ARG A 36 10.83 18.49 22.55
N TYR A 37 9.61 18.56 22.02
CA TYR A 37 8.86 17.41 21.49
C TYR A 37 9.10 17.26 19.98
N LEU A 38 9.22 16.02 19.50
CA LEU A 38 9.30 15.70 18.08
C LEU A 38 7.89 15.61 17.46
N ASP A 39 7.62 16.46 16.47
CA ASP A 39 6.39 16.39 15.67
C ASP A 39 6.54 15.34 14.55
N LEU A 40 6.15 14.10 14.85
CA LEU A 40 6.21 12.97 13.90
C LEU A 40 5.36 13.19 12.63
N ASN A 41 4.38 14.09 12.65
CA ASN A 41 3.56 14.39 11.46
C ASN A 41 4.27 15.34 10.48
N ASP A 42 5.33 16.03 10.93
CA ASP A 42 6.11 17.00 10.15
C ASP A 42 7.59 16.57 10.07
N THR A 43 7.80 15.26 9.96
CA THR A 43 9.10 14.64 9.72
C THR A 43 9.24 14.31 8.23
N LEU A 44 10.21 14.91 7.56
CA LEU A 44 10.34 14.89 6.09
C LEU A 44 11.65 14.22 5.65
N LEU A 45 11.57 13.30 4.69
CA LEU A 45 12.75 12.70 4.05
C LEU A 45 13.17 13.49 2.80
N HIS A 46 14.30 14.21 2.90
CA HIS A 46 14.86 14.98 1.80
C HIS A 46 15.86 14.16 0.98
N LEU A 47 15.70 14.14 -0.36
CA LEU A 47 16.56 13.37 -1.27
C LEU A 47 17.14 14.22 -2.40
N ARG A 48 18.40 13.93 -2.76
CA ARG A 48 19.05 14.40 -3.99
C ARG A 48 19.48 13.19 -4.83
N VAL A 49 18.70 12.85 -5.84
CA VAL A 49 18.95 11.72 -6.75
C VAL A 49 19.55 12.23 -8.07
N LYS A 50 20.46 11.44 -8.67
CA LYS A 50 20.99 11.65 -10.02
C LYS A 50 20.81 10.37 -10.84
N ILE A 51 20.13 10.46 -11.98
CA ILE A 51 20.02 9.35 -12.93
C ILE A 51 21.32 9.29 -13.76
N THR A 52 21.85 8.09 -13.97
CA THR A 52 23.09 7.81 -14.71
C THR A 52 22.90 6.58 -15.60
N ASN A 53 23.83 6.36 -16.53
CA ASN A 53 23.95 5.07 -17.21
C ASN A 53 24.38 3.98 -16.19
N ALA A 54 24.17 2.70 -16.54
CA ALA A 54 24.55 1.55 -15.69
C ALA A 54 26.05 1.45 -15.33
N ASN A 55 26.92 2.24 -15.97
CA ASN A 55 28.34 2.39 -15.65
C ASN A 55 28.68 3.67 -14.85
N GLY A 56 27.67 4.34 -14.27
CA GLY A 56 27.82 5.58 -13.50
C GLY A 56 28.03 6.85 -14.32
N SER A 57 28.19 6.76 -15.65
CA SER A 57 28.40 7.94 -16.51
C SER A 57 27.14 8.80 -16.68
N ASN A 58 27.35 10.06 -17.07
CA ASN A 58 26.25 10.97 -17.40
C ASN A 58 25.44 10.42 -18.60
N LEU A 59 24.13 10.62 -18.54
CA LEU A 59 23.22 10.38 -19.65
C LEU A 59 23.51 11.33 -20.83
N ALA A 60 23.06 10.98 -22.03
CA ALA A 60 22.94 11.93 -23.14
C ALA A 60 21.82 12.95 -22.87
N ASN A 61 21.92 14.15 -23.45
CA ASN A 61 20.97 15.24 -23.21
C ASN A 61 19.51 14.91 -23.63
N ASP A 62 19.35 13.98 -24.57
CA ASP A 62 18.11 13.49 -25.15
C ASP A 62 17.75 12.06 -24.69
N ALA A 63 18.46 11.52 -23.69
CA ALA A 63 18.22 10.17 -23.18
C ALA A 63 16.81 10.04 -22.58
N ALA A 64 15.97 9.22 -23.20
CA ALA A 64 14.64 8.91 -22.68
C ALA A 64 14.74 8.16 -21.34
N VAL A 65 14.44 8.86 -20.25
CA VAL A 65 14.40 8.32 -18.88
C VAL A 65 13.01 8.41 -18.30
N GLY A 66 12.68 7.43 -17.45
CA GLY A 66 11.50 7.44 -16.59
C GLY A 66 11.87 6.97 -15.21
N LEU A 67 11.29 7.58 -14.19
CA LEU A 67 11.32 7.06 -12.82
C LEU A 67 10.14 6.11 -12.59
N ILE A 68 10.20 5.32 -11.53
CA ILE A 68 9.02 4.66 -10.98
C ILE A 68 7.97 5.72 -10.61
N ASN A 69 6.69 5.42 -10.84
CA ASN A 69 5.57 6.32 -10.56
C ASN A 69 5.54 6.74 -9.07
N TYR A 70 5.38 8.03 -8.77
CA TYR A 70 5.42 8.61 -7.42
C TYR A 70 6.73 8.31 -6.63
N PRO A 71 7.91 8.57 -7.22
CA PRO A 71 9.18 7.97 -6.81
C PRO A 71 9.62 8.30 -5.38
N LEU A 72 9.26 9.47 -4.82
CA LEU A 72 9.61 9.79 -3.41
C LEU A 72 8.99 8.81 -2.40
N ASN A 73 7.88 8.14 -2.74
CA ASN A 73 7.20 7.14 -1.90
C ASN A 73 7.39 5.70 -2.42
N THR A 74 7.83 5.52 -3.67
CA THR A 74 7.91 4.19 -4.31
C THR A 74 9.33 3.74 -4.64
N ILE A 75 10.34 4.62 -4.57
CA ILE A 75 11.76 4.23 -4.65
C ILE A 75 12.20 3.47 -3.39
N PHE A 76 11.66 3.85 -2.23
CA PHE A 76 11.94 3.13 -1.01
C PHE A 76 11.19 1.84 -0.99
N SER A 77 12.00 0.81 -0.91
CA SER A 77 11.52 -0.52 -0.81
C SER A 77 11.05 -0.75 0.62
N GLN A 78 11.90 -0.49 1.63
CA GLN A 78 11.60 -0.58 3.05
C GLN A 78 11.63 0.80 3.74
N CYS A 79 10.63 1.06 4.60
CA CYS A 79 10.54 2.26 5.45
C CYS A 79 10.21 1.83 6.88
N ASP A 80 11.23 1.63 7.71
CA ASP A 80 11.08 1.24 9.12
C ASP A 80 11.15 2.43 10.08
N VAL A 81 10.45 2.28 11.21
CA VAL A 81 10.45 3.21 12.34
C VAL A 81 10.57 2.38 13.61
N THR A 82 11.60 2.66 14.41
CA THR A 82 11.90 2.02 15.69
C THR A 82 11.82 3.07 16.78
N LEU A 83 11.12 2.78 17.88
CA LEU A 83 10.99 3.67 19.03
C LEU A 83 11.61 3.00 20.27
N GLY A 84 12.68 3.61 20.79
CA GLY A 84 13.60 2.90 21.70
C GLY A 84 14.20 1.68 20.99
N ASP A 85 14.17 0.52 21.64
CA ASP A 85 14.65 -0.74 21.07
C ASP A 85 13.57 -1.53 20.31
N ARG A 86 12.38 -0.95 20.06
CA ARG A 86 11.22 -1.67 19.49
C ARG A 86 10.81 -1.11 18.12
N LEU A 87 10.82 -1.97 17.11
CA LEU A 87 10.20 -1.70 15.81
C LEU A 87 8.71 -1.38 16.03
N ILE A 88 8.24 -0.20 15.62
CA ILE A 88 6.82 0.19 15.66
C ILE A 88 6.21 0.26 14.25
N SER A 89 7.06 0.34 13.22
CA SER A 89 6.71 -0.09 11.87
C SER A 89 6.62 -1.62 11.79
N GLN A 90 6.73 -2.16 10.58
CA GLN A 90 6.53 -3.56 10.30
C GLN A 90 7.36 -3.90 9.05
N SER A 91 7.93 -5.10 8.93
CA SER A 91 8.75 -5.50 7.76
C SER A 91 8.22 -6.79 7.08
N SER A 92 7.95 -6.82 5.76
CA SER A 92 7.45 -7.95 4.92
C SER A 92 8.00 -7.93 3.48
N ALA A 93 7.49 -7.00 2.65
CA ALA A 93 8.07 -6.49 1.42
C ALA A 93 7.37 -5.18 0.95
N THR A 94 6.11 -4.95 1.22
CA THR A 94 5.24 -4.15 0.34
C THR A 94 5.15 -2.60 0.45
N HIS A 95 6.18 -1.80 0.74
CA HIS A 95 5.99 -0.33 0.94
C HIS A 95 5.36 0.42 -0.26
N PRO A 96 5.89 0.31 -1.50
CA PRO A 96 5.30 1.04 -2.63
C PRO A 96 3.85 0.63 -2.93
N TYR A 97 3.47 -0.62 -2.65
CA TYR A 97 2.08 -1.07 -2.77
C TYR A 97 1.17 -0.43 -1.72
N ARG A 98 1.66 -0.28 -0.48
CA ARG A 98 0.95 0.46 0.58
C ARG A 98 0.69 1.90 0.11
N CYS A 99 1.75 2.62 -0.27
CA CYS A 99 1.65 4.02 -0.72
C CYS A 99 0.70 4.19 -1.90
N MET A 100 0.79 3.34 -2.93
CA MET A 100 -0.11 3.43 -4.09
C MET A 100 -1.58 3.12 -3.73
N ILE A 101 -1.84 2.10 -2.90
CA ILE A 101 -3.21 1.76 -2.49
C ILE A 101 -3.80 2.86 -1.60
N GLU A 102 -3.05 3.34 -0.59
CA GLU A 102 -3.47 4.45 0.25
C GLU A 102 -3.69 5.74 -0.56
N THR A 103 -2.83 6.03 -1.55
CA THR A 103 -2.99 7.19 -2.45
C THR A 103 -4.27 7.10 -3.27
N LEU A 104 -4.57 5.93 -3.84
CA LEU A 104 -5.76 5.72 -4.68
C LEU A 104 -7.06 5.71 -3.87
N LEU A 105 -7.03 5.19 -2.63
CA LEU A 105 -8.19 5.10 -1.75
C LEU A 105 -8.47 6.41 -1.00
N ASN A 106 -7.46 7.20 -0.61
CA ASN A 106 -7.64 8.32 0.30
C ASN A 106 -7.86 9.69 -0.35
N PHE A 107 -7.48 9.90 -1.61
CA PHE A 107 -7.46 11.22 -2.25
C PHE A 107 -8.40 11.31 -3.46
N SER A 108 -8.79 12.52 -3.84
CA SER A 108 -9.69 12.78 -4.98
C SER A 108 -8.95 12.75 -6.32
N PRO A 109 -9.65 12.55 -7.45
CA PRO A 109 -9.06 12.73 -8.78
C PRO A 109 -8.40 14.10 -8.96
N ASP A 110 -8.99 15.16 -8.39
CA ASP A 110 -8.49 16.53 -8.46
C ASP A 110 -7.19 16.71 -7.67
N THR A 111 -7.11 16.14 -6.46
CA THR A 111 -5.88 16.15 -5.64
C THR A 111 -4.77 15.35 -6.30
N LEU A 112 -5.09 14.20 -6.91
CA LEU A 112 -4.11 13.37 -7.62
C LEU A 112 -3.61 14.00 -8.91
N SER A 113 -4.48 14.72 -9.65
CA SER A 113 -4.12 15.42 -10.90
C SER A 113 -3.51 16.82 -10.67
N SER A 114 -3.52 17.32 -9.43
CA SER A 114 -2.85 18.56 -9.04
C SER A 114 -1.63 18.29 -8.15
N GLN A 115 -1.80 18.29 -6.83
CA GLN A 115 -0.72 18.25 -5.83
C GLN A 115 0.25 17.08 -6.04
N PHE A 116 -0.29 15.88 -6.30
CA PHE A 116 0.53 14.66 -6.40
C PHE A 116 1.35 14.60 -7.70
N THR A 117 1.00 15.36 -8.75
CA THR A 117 1.83 15.47 -9.96
C THR A 117 3.19 16.13 -9.69
N GLY A 118 3.28 17.00 -8.68
CA GLY A 118 4.56 17.54 -8.19
C GLY A 118 5.46 16.46 -7.56
N GLY A 119 4.85 15.39 -7.04
CA GLY A 119 5.54 14.17 -6.62
C GLY A 119 5.75 13.15 -7.75
N LEU A 120 5.46 13.50 -9.01
CA LEU A 120 5.45 12.62 -10.18
C LEU A 120 4.53 11.39 -10.03
N PHE A 121 3.43 11.51 -9.28
CA PHE A 121 2.33 10.56 -9.36
C PHE A 121 1.49 10.85 -10.61
N TYR A 122 1.24 9.81 -11.40
CA TYR A 122 0.23 9.83 -12.46
C TYR A 122 -0.64 8.58 -12.35
N LYS A 123 -1.96 8.75 -12.46
CA LYS A 123 -2.89 7.63 -12.53
C LYS A 123 -2.74 6.93 -13.89
N ASP A 124 -2.66 5.61 -13.88
CA ASP A 124 -2.58 4.80 -15.09
C ASP A 124 -3.87 4.97 -15.90
N THR A 125 -3.72 5.25 -17.19
CA THR A 125 -4.80 5.41 -18.16
C THR A 125 -4.57 4.61 -19.45
N ALA A 126 -3.39 3.99 -19.62
CA ALA A 126 -3.00 3.27 -20.85
C ALA A 126 -1.69 2.44 -20.75
N VAL A 127 -1.06 2.32 -19.57
CA VAL A 127 0.33 1.79 -19.43
C VAL A 127 0.41 0.28 -19.71
N ARG A 128 -0.71 -0.40 -20.00
CA ARG A 128 -0.73 -1.70 -20.72
C ARG A 128 0.18 -1.73 -21.96
N LEU A 129 0.37 -0.61 -22.67
CA LEU A 129 1.32 -0.52 -23.78
C LEU A 129 2.76 -0.26 -23.31
N GLY A 130 2.95 0.64 -22.35
CA GLY A 130 4.28 1.01 -21.82
C GLY A 130 4.96 -0.10 -21.02
N HIS A 131 4.29 -0.66 -20.01
CA HIS A 131 4.82 -1.76 -19.21
C HIS A 131 5.00 -3.05 -20.02
N ALA A 132 4.13 -3.34 -21.01
CA ALA A 132 4.36 -4.48 -21.90
C ALA A 132 5.64 -4.30 -22.73
N ALA A 133 5.88 -3.11 -23.29
CA ALA A 133 7.10 -2.82 -24.06
C ALA A 133 8.38 -2.82 -23.20
N ALA A 134 8.27 -2.57 -21.89
CA ALA A 134 9.37 -2.70 -20.92
C ALA A 134 9.61 -4.16 -20.51
N LEU A 135 8.55 -4.90 -20.15
CA LEU A 135 8.62 -6.31 -19.75
C LEU A 135 9.07 -7.25 -20.90
N MET A 136 8.86 -6.84 -22.15
CA MET A 136 9.45 -7.52 -23.33
C MET A 136 10.99 -7.41 -23.40
N LYS A 137 11.64 -6.61 -22.54
CA LYS A 137 13.10 -6.38 -22.56
C LYS A 137 13.85 -6.95 -21.35
N GLY A 138 13.17 -7.41 -20.29
CA GLY A 138 13.84 -7.99 -19.13
C GLY A 138 12.92 -8.25 -17.92
N ASN A 139 13.46 -9.01 -16.96
CA ASN A 139 12.79 -9.33 -15.69
C ASN A 139 12.91 -8.17 -14.70
N ALA A 140 11.92 -8.01 -13.82
CA ALA A 140 11.94 -7.05 -12.71
C ALA A 140 12.14 -7.76 -11.35
N LEU A 141 12.84 -7.11 -10.41
CA LEU A 141 13.27 -7.66 -9.11
C LEU A 141 13.19 -6.58 -8.02
N TYR A 142 12.60 -6.88 -6.85
CA TYR A 142 12.39 -5.89 -5.77
C TYR A 142 12.32 -6.51 -4.34
N PRO A 143 13.15 -6.07 -3.37
CA PRO A 143 13.05 -6.41 -1.93
C PRO A 143 12.97 -5.16 -1.03
N LEU A 144 12.02 -5.16 -0.08
CA LEU A 144 11.03 -4.08 0.11
C LEU A 144 10.46 -4.18 1.60
N SER A 145 9.62 -3.29 2.23
CA SER A 145 8.59 -3.43 3.36
C SER A 145 7.97 -2.12 3.94
N ARG A 146 6.72 -1.94 4.43
CA ARG A 146 5.39 -2.60 4.62
C ARG A 146 4.36 -1.41 4.57
N VAL A 147 3.08 -1.35 4.99
CA VAL A 147 2.25 -2.05 6.01
C VAL A 147 1.70 -3.39 5.49
N ASN A 148 0.98 -4.16 6.34
CA ASN A 148 0.72 -5.60 6.20
C ASN A 148 -0.01 -6.04 4.91
N VAL A 149 0.75 -6.04 3.83
CA VAL A 149 0.42 -6.65 2.56
C VAL A 149 1.39 -7.83 2.36
N LYS A 150 0.87 -8.90 1.78
CA LYS A 150 1.62 -10.08 1.33
C LYS A 150 1.48 -10.18 -0.20
N THR A 151 2.25 -11.09 -0.81
CA THR A 151 2.20 -11.39 -2.25
C THR A 151 2.39 -12.89 -2.47
N TYR A 152 1.64 -13.49 -3.41
CA TYR A 152 1.71 -14.93 -3.73
C TYR A 152 1.72 -15.13 -5.25
N SER A 153 2.65 -15.94 -5.77
CA SER A 153 2.67 -16.26 -7.20
C SER A 153 1.56 -17.26 -7.55
N ILE A 154 0.57 -16.86 -8.36
CA ILE A 154 -0.28 -17.85 -9.05
C ILE A 154 0.40 -18.21 -10.38
N PRO A 155 0.72 -19.50 -10.65
CA PRO A 155 1.34 -19.92 -11.89
C PRO A 155 0.47 -19.69 -13.13
N ALA A 156 1.13 -19.51 -14.28
CA ALA A 156 0.46 -19.56 -15.58
C ALA A 156 -0.37 -20.85 -15.76
N ASN A 157 -1.41 -20.77 -16.60
CA ASN A 157 -2.42 -21.80 -16.86
C ASN A 157 -3.35 -22.17 -15.68
N SER A 158 -3.21 -21.54 -14.51
CA SER A 158 -4.14 -21.72 -13.39
C SER A 158 -5.57 -21.28 -13.74
N ARG A 159 -6.57 -22.11 -13.39
CA ARG A 159 -8.01 -21.79 -13.50
C ARG A 159 -8.70 -21.53 -12.15
N VAL A 160 -8.14 -22.06 -11.07
CA VAL A 160 -8.63 -21.89 -9.69
C VAL A 160 -7.41 -21.65 -8.80
N CYS A 161 -7.52 -20.73 -7.85
CA CYS A 161 -6.59 -20.59 -6.75
C CYS A 161 -7.38 -20.62 -5.45
N ASN A 162 -7.01 -21.54 -4.55
CA ASN A 162 -7.38 -21.49 -3.15
C ASN A 162 -6.14 -21.09 -2.40
N GLN A 163 -6.19 -19.97 -1.67
CA GLN A 163 -5.11 -19.56 -0.80
C GLN A 163 -5.61 -19.51 0.64
N GLU A 164 -5.04 -20.37 1.46
CA GLU A 164 -5.10 -20.29 2.92
C GLU A 164 -3.90 -19.44 3.39
N ASN A 165 -4.07 -18.68 4.47
CA ASN A 165 -3.06 -17.77 5.04
C ASN A 165 -2.55 -16.58 4.17
N LEU A 166 -3.11 -16.41 2.96
CA LEU A 166 -3.43 -15.16 2.22
C LEU A 166 -2.51 -13.92 2.32
N PHE A 167 -2.20 -13.15 1.26
CA PHE A 167 -2.89 -12.84 -0.01
C PHE A 167 -1.84 -12.53 -1.11
N LEU A 168 -1.95 -12.70 -2.44
CA LEU A 168 -2.86 -13.39 -3.41
C LEU A 168 -2.15 -13.44 -4.80
N GLY A 169 -2.77 -13.92 -5.91
CA GLY A 169 -2.16 -13.84 -7.27
C GLY A 169 -2.82 -13.14 -8.52
N SER A 170 -4.14 -13.07 -8.78
CA SER A 170 -4.65 -12.42 -10.03
C SER A 170 -6.18 -12.10 -10.15
N ILE A 171 -6.62 -11.45 -11.25
CA ILE A 171 -7.99 -10.93 -11.49
C ILE A 171 -9.06 -12.04 -11.71
N PRO A 172 -10.12 -12.11 -10.90
CA PRO A 172 -11.07 -13.24 -10.88
C PRO A 172 -12.44 -13.02 -11.56
N LYS A 173 -13.10 -14.14 -11.91
CA LYS A 173 -14.57 -14.26 -12.19
C LYS A 173 -15.37 -14.69 -10.95
N TYR A 174 -14.70 -15.11 -9.87
CA TYR A 174 -15.33 -15.54 -8.62
C TYR A 174 -14.46 -15.12 -7.43
N VAL A 175 -15.02 -14.43 -6.43
CA VAL A 175 -14.30 -14.03 -5.21
C VAL A 175 -15.16 -14.26 -3.98
N VAL A 176 -14.57 -14.89 -2.97
CA VAL A 176 -15.13 -15.07 -1.63
C VAL A 176 -14.00 -15.20 -0.63
N LEU A 177 -14.16 -14.56 0.54
CA LEU A 177 -13.37 -14.84 1.73
C LEU A 177 -14.16 -15.76 2.66
N GLY A 178 -13.59 -16.91 2.99
CA GLY A 178 -14.04 -17.77 4.08
C GLY A 178 -13.37 -17.34 5.38
N MET A 179 -14.18 -17.06 6.41
CA MET A 179 -13.74 -16.87 7.79
C MET A 179 -14.41 -17.96 8.64
N ASP A 180 -13.61 -18.86 9.22
CA ASP A 180 -14.07 -19.99 10.04
C ASP A 180 -15.23 -20.80 9.41
N GLY A 181 -15.08 -21.05 8.10
CA GLY A 181 -16.06 -21.78 7.27
C GLY A 181 -17.27 -20.97 6.79
N ARG A 182 -17.43 -19.71 7.23
CA ARG A 182 -18.50 -18.81 6.75
C ARG A 182 -18.03 -17.99 5.55
N GLN A 183 -18.82 -17.96 4.49
CA GLN A 183 -18.52 -17.23 3.26
C GLN A 183 -18.93 -15.74 3.36
N VAL A 184 -18.00 -14.84 3.03
CA VAL A 184 -18.18 -13.39 2.92
C VAL A 184 -17.76 -12.92 1.51
N PRO A 185 -18.59 -12.18 0.76
CA PRO A 185 -20.03 -11.98 0.98
C PRO A 185 -20.83 -13.28 0.74
N ALA A 186 -21.99 -13.38 1.40
CA ALA A 186 -22.89 -14.54 1.33
C ALA A 186 -23.23 -15.01 -0.11
N LYS A 187 -23.28 -14.07 -1.07
CA LYS A 187 -23.24 -14.36 -2.50
C LYS A 187 -21.93 -13.81 -3.09
N ALA A 188 -20.99 -14.69 -3.40
CA ALA A 188 -19.68 -14.37 -3.98
C ALA A 188 -19.70 -13.29 -5.08
N PHE A 189 -18.61 -12.53 -5.18
CA PHE A 189 -18.40 -11.58 -6.28
C PHE A 189 -18.21 -12.33 -7.59
N GLN A 190 -18.84 -11.84 -8.66
CA GLN A 190 -18.89 -12.50 -9.97
C GLN A 190 -18.91 -11.47 -11.12
N PRO A 191 -17.88 -10.61 -11.25
CA PRO A 191 -17.86 -9.56 -12.25
C PRO A 191 -17.75 -10.10 -13.68
N ASP A 192 -18.26 -9.32 -14.62
CA ASP A 192 -17.99 -9.46 -16.05
C ASP A 192 -17.45 -8.15 -16.63
N PHE A 193 -16.16 -7.90 -16.34
CA PHE A 193 -15.43 -6.73 -16.82
C PHE A 193 -15.49 -6.58 -18.35
N ASN A 194 -15.46 -7.68 -19.11
CA ASN A 194 -15.61 -7.68 -20.58
C ASN A 194 -16.94 -7.05 -21.05
N ASN A 195 -17.94 -7.02 -20.19
CA ASN A 195 -19.27 -6.45 -20.44
C ASN A 195 -19.58 -5.25 -19.50
N GLY A 196 -18.58 -4.71 -18.79
CA GLY A 196 -18.74 -3.61 -17.82
C GLY A 196 -19.57 -3.94 -16.57
N VAL A 197 -19.87 -5.22 -16.31
CA VAL A 197 -20.75 -5.67 -15.22
C VAL A 197 -19.95 -5.90 -13.94
N SER A 198 -19.67 -4.80 -13.24
CA SER A 198 -18.92 -4.77 -11.97
C SER A 198 -19.62 -3.95 -10.88
N VAL A 199 -20.86 -3.49 -11.12
CA VAL A 199 -21.55 -2.48 -10.29
C VAL A 199 -21.63 -2.86 -8.81
N ARG A 200 -21.93 -4.13 -8.49
CA ARG A 200 -22.03 -4.61 -7.10
C ARG A 200 -20.66 -4.66 -6.43
N GLU A 201 -19.65 -5.13 -7.16
CA GLU A 201 -18.27 -5.24 -6.72
C GLU A 201 -17.67 -3.84 -6.43
N PHE A 202 -17.90 -2.87 -7.31
CA PHE A 202 -17.54 -1.46 -7.13
C PHE A 202 -18.30 -0.81 -5.95
N TYR A 203 -19.63 -0.99 -5.87
CA TYR A 203 -20.44 -0.41 -4.80
C TYR A 203 -20.07 -0.99 -3.43
N ASN A 204 -19.73 -2.28 -3.35
CA ASN A 204 -19.19 -2.89 -2.15
C ASN A 204 -17.83 -2.27 -1.75
N MET A 205 -16.92 -2.02 -2.70
CA MET A 205 -15.66 -1.31 -2.41
C MET A 205 -15.93 0.08 -1.82
N PHE A 206 -16.87 0.85 -2.38
CA PHE A 206 -17.24 2.18 -1.89
C PHE A 206 -17.88 2.16 -0.50
N LEU A 207 -18.72 1.17 -0.20
CA LEU A 207 -19.31 1.00 1.14
C LEU A 207 -18.26 0.54 2.16
N ALA A 208 -17.55 -0.55 1.89
CA ALA A 208 -16.64 -1.20 2.83
C ALA A 208 -15.34 -0.40 3.12
N THR A 209 -15.07 0.67 2.38
CA THR A 209 -14.00 1.64 2.67
C THR A 209 -14.47 2.87 3.46
N GLY A 210 -15.71 2.86 3.97
CA GLY A 210 -16.28 3.92 4.82
C GLY A 210 -16.57 5.25 4.12
N ARG A 211 -16.21 5.39 2.84
CA ARG A 211 -16.26 6.66 2.06
C ARG A 211 -17.64 7.31 2.12
N HIS A 212 -18.67 6.48 1.98
CA HIS A 212 -20.09 6.85 2.00
C HIS A 212 -20.59 7.56 3.28
N LEU A 213 -19.85 7.49 4.40
CA LEU A 213 -20.27 8.08 5.68
C LEU A 213 -19.65 9.45 5.99
N LYS A 214 -18.50 9.77 5.38
CA LYS A 214 -17.64 10.89 5.81
C LYS A 214 -17.31 11.88 4.67
N ASP A 215 -18.09 11.84 3.59
CA ASP A 215 -17.88 12.56 2.30
C ASP A 215 -16.42 12.47 1.79
N LEU A 216 -15.79 11.32 2.07
CA LEU A 216 -14.37 11.14 1.82
C LEU A 216 -14.12 10.78 0.36
N PRO A 217 -13.17 11.46 -0.31
CA PRO A 217 -12.90 11.22 -1.71
C PRO A 217 -12.34 9.83 -1.96
N LEU A 218 -12.59 9.35 -3.18
CA LEU A 218 -12.08 8.11 -3.75
C LEU A 218 -11.65 8.40 -5.18
N SER A 219 -10.41 8.09 -5.56
CA SER A 219 -9.92 8.38 -6.92
C SER A 219 -10.39 7.39 -7.98
N ILE A 220 -10.89 6.22 -7.57
CA ILE A 220 -11.30 5.12 -8.44
C ILE A 220 -12.77 5.30 -8.80
N SER A 221 -13.05 5.65 -10.06
CA SER A 221 -14.41 5.63 -10.62
C SER A 221 -14.84 4.20 -10.98
N ARG A 222 -16.11 4.03 -11.37
CA ARG A 222 -16.62 2.73 -11.82
C ARG A 222 -15.97 2.24 -13.11
N ASP A 223 -15.49 3.15 -13.95
CA ASP A 223 -14.85 2.80 -15.22
C ASP A 223 -13.38 2.42 -14.99
N ASP A 224 -12.67 3.14 -14.12
CA ASP A 224 -11.34 2.70 -13.62
C ASP A 224 -11.40 1.30 -12.99
N PHE A 225 -12.46 1.02 -12.21
CA PHE A 225 -12.67 -0.29 -11.58
C PHE A 225 -12.89 -1.40 -12.62
N ASN A 226 -13.37 -1.09 -13.82
CA ASN A 226 -13.41 -2.04 -14.95
C ASN A 226 -12.03 -2.20 -15.62
N ASP A 227 -11.31 -1.09 -15.80
CA ASP A 227 -10.11 -1.04 -16.65
C ASP A 227 -8.78 -1.38 -15.94
N GLY A 228 -8.81 -1.65 -14.63
CA GLY A 228 -7.69 -2.26 -13.90
C GLY A 228 -7.61 -1.95 -12.41
N TYR A 229 -8.33 -0.93 -11.93
CA TYR A 229 -8.33 -0.49 -10.53
C TYR A 229 -9.31 -1.28 -9.63
N SER A 230 -9.62 -2.54 -9.98
CA SER A 230 -10.56 -3.37 -9.23
C SER A 230 -10.00 -3.81 -7.87
N LEU A 231 -10.53 -3.28 -6.76
CA LEU A 231 -10.22 -3.74 -5.40
C LEU A 231 -11.41 -4.48 -4.79
N PHE A 232 -11.21 -5.76 -4.44
CA PHE A 232 -12.21 -6.57 -3.75
C PHE A 232 -12.04 -6.41 -2.23
N VAL A 233 -12.79 -5.47 -1.66
CA VAL A 233 -12.73 -5.15 -0.23
C VAL A 233 -13.72 -6.01 0.55
N PHE A 234 -13.28 -6.53 1.70
CA PHE A 234 -14.10 -7.29 2.64
C PHE A 234 -14.00 -6.60 4.00
N ASN A 235 -15.09 -5.98 4.47
CA ASN A 235 -15.18 -5.56 5.87
C ASN A 235 -15.38 -6.83 6.73
N LEU A 236 -14.58 -6.98 7.78
CA LEU A 236 -14.61 -8.11 8.72
C LEU A 236 -14.92 -7.68 10.15
N ASN A 237 -15.24 -6.39 10.37
CA ASN A 237 -15.60 -5.87 11.68
C ASN A 237 -16.86 -6.59 12.21
N PRO A 238 -16.92 -6.92 13.51
CA PRO A 238 -18.10 -7.54 14.13
C PRO A 238 -19.31 -6.60 14.23
N SER A 239 -19.14 -5.31 13.97
CA SER A 239 -20.16 -4.26 14.02
C SER A 239 -20.06 -3.32 12.81
N ASP A 240 -21.20 -2.78 12.37
CA ASP A 240 -21.26 -1.71 11.36
C ASP A 240 -20.80 -0.33 11.90
N ASP A 241 -20.64 -0.21 13.22
CA ASP A 241 -19.99 0.94 13.86
C ASP A 241 -18.48 0.90 13.62
N ASN A 242 -17.94 1.97 13.02
CA ASN A 242 -16.53 2.11 12.65
C ASN A 242 -15.74 3.00 13.62
N ASP A 243 -16.41 3.65 14.59
CA ASP A 243 -15.77 4.52 15.58
C ASP A 243 -15.72 3.82 16.98
N ALA A 244 -16.18 2.56 17.08
CA ALA A 244 -16.14 1.71 18.27
C ALA A 244 -15.03 0.64 18.21
N LEU A 245 -14.27 0.49 19.30
CA LEU A 245 -13.24 -0.55 19.45
C LEU A 245 -13.88 -1.95 19.41
N SER A 246 -13.58 -2.69 18.34
CA SER A 246 -14.07 -4.07 18.15
C SER A 246 -13.34 -5.07 19.04
N THR A 247 -14.05 -6.09 19.52
CA THR A 247 -13.42 -7.20 20.26
C THR A 247 -12.50 -8.01 19.35
N VAL A 248 -11.21 -8.09 19.68
CA VAL A 248 -10.22 -8.92 18.97
C VAL A 248 -10.70 -10.37 18.94
N SER A 249 -10.70 -10.98 17.76
CA SER A 249 -11.05 -12.39 17.58
C SER A 249 -10.09 -13.06 16.58
N ASN A 250 -9.71 -14.30 16.88
CA ASN A 250 -8.80 -15.09 16.07
C ASN A 250 -9.60 -16.10 15.23
N GLY A 251 -9.39 -16.09 13.92
CA GLY A 251 -10.09 -16.95 12.96
C GLY A 251 -9.25 -17.24 11.72
N ASN A 252 -9.55 -18.33 11.02
CA ASN A 252 -8.83 -18.73 9.82
C ASN A 252 -9.43 -18.08 8.57
N LEU A 253 -8.58 -17.34 7.83
CA LEU A 253 -8.95 -16.72 6.55
C LEU A 253 -8.46 -17.55 5.35
N ARG A 254 -9.39 -17.81 4.42
CA ARG A 254 -9.15 -18.46 3.13
C ARG A 254 -9.84 -17.67 2.02
N LEU A 255 -9.19 -17.45 0.89
CA LEU A 255 -9.84 -16.89 -0.30
C LEU A 255 -9.87 -17.92 -1.42
N GLU A 256 -10.99 -17.96 -2.13
CA GLU A 256 -11.11 -18.71 -3.37
C GLU A 256 -11.27 -17.75 -4.56
N LEU A 257 -10.38 -17.90 -5.55
CA LEU A 257 -10.41 -17.22 -6.84
C LEU A 257 -10.66 -18.24 -7.95
N ARG A 258 -11.59 -17.94 -8.86
CA ARG A 258 -11.76 -18.70 -10.12
C ARG A 258 -11.63 -17.78 -11.32
N PHE A 259 -10.85 -18.20 -12.32
CA PHE A 259 -10.56 -17.42 -13.53
C PHE A 259 -11.52 -17.79 -14.68
N ARG A 260 -11.91 -16.80 -15.50
CA ARG A 260 -12.77 -17.04 -16.69
C ARG A 260 -12.03 -17.85 -17.76
N THR A 261 -10.75 -17.56 -17.91
CA THR A 261 -9.78 -18.21 -18.80
C THR A 261 -8.51 -18.52 -17.99
N PRO A 262 -7.67 -19.49 -18.40
CA PRO A 262 -6.38 -19.71 -17.76
C PRO A 262 -5.48 -18.47 -17.85
N LEU A 263 -4.77 -18.14 -16.77
CA LEU A 263 -3.79 -17.04 -16.77
C LEU A 263 -2.69 -17.30 -17.80
N GLN A 264 -2.41 -16.33 -18.68
CA GLN A 264 -1.39 -16.50 -19.74
C GLN A 264 0.05 -16.42 -19.20
N HIS A 265 0.24 -15.75 -18.07
CA HIS A 265 1.51 -15.58 -17.37
C HIS A 265 1.33 -15.81 -15.87
N THR A 266 2.43 -16.07 -15.16
CA THR A 266 2.44 -16.01 -13.70
C THR A 266 2.10 -14.59 -13.25
N ALA A 267 1.30 -14.46 -12.20
CA ALA A 267 0.84 -13.17 -11.70
C ALA A 267 0.92 -13.06 -10.17
N THR A 268 1.04 -11.81 -9.72
CA THR A 268 1.06 -11.39 -8.31
C THR A 268 -0.18 -10.57 -8.01
N LEU A 269 -0.83 -10.82 -6.88
CA LEU A 269 -1.89 -9.98 -6.31
C LEU A 269 -1.59 -9.76 -4.82
N ILE A 270 -2.38 -8.85 -4.25
CA ILE A 270 -1.99 -7.90 -3.23
C ILE A 270 -3.28 -7.62 -2.46
N VAL A 271 -3.26 -7.56 -1.13
CA VAL A 271 -4.37 -7.03 -0.33
C VAL A 271 -3.82 -6.23 0.85
N TYR A 272 -4.31 -5.01 1.01
CA TYR A 272 -4.11 -4.18 2.20
C TYR A 272 -4.98 -4.71 3.33
N ALA A 273 -4.40 -5.52 4.22
CA ALA A 273 -5.07 -5.91 5.46
C ALA A 273 -4.92 -4.76 6.46
N CYS A 274 -6.04 -4.10 6.78
CA CYS A 274 -6.12 -3.08 7.82
C CYS A 274 -6.72 -3.70 9.08
N TYR A 275 -6.15 -3.38 10.23
CA TYR A 275 -6.60 -3.83 11.54
C TYR A 275 -6.09 -2.86 12.60
N ASP A 276 -6.85 -2.72 13.69
CA ASP A 276 -6.44 -1.86 14.80
C ASP A 276 -5.27 -2.47 15.57
N SER A 277 -4.37 -1.62 16.04
CA SER A 277 -3.20 -1.99 16.83
C SER A 277 -2.94 -0.90 17.86
N ILE A 278 -2.68 -1.30 19.11
CA ILE A 278 -2.40 -0.35 20.19
C ILE A 278 -0.89 -0.21 20.38
N LEU A 279 -0.43 1.05 20.35
CA LEU A 279 0.91 1.47 20.75
C LEU A 279 0.79 2.13 22.13
N GLU A 280 1.24 1.45 23.19
CA GLU A 280 1.30 2.01 24.54
C GLU A 280 2.75 2.38 24.89
N ILE A 281 2.95 3.56 25.46
CA ILE A 281 4.20 3.92 26.14
C ILE A 281 3.90 3.99 27.63
N ASN A 282 4.35 2.98 28.38
CA ASN A 282 3.99 2.87 29.79
C ASN A 282 4.73 3.92 30.65
N ALA A 283 4.36 4.03 31.94
CA ALA A 283 4.96 4.99 32.87
C ALA A 283 6.48 4.82 33.11
N LYS A 284 7.09 3.70 32.65
CA LYS A 284 8.54 3.46 32.66
C LYS A 284 9.21 3.82 31.33
N ARG A 285 8.49 4.48 30.41
CA ARG A 285 8.89 4.80 29.02
C ARG A 285 9.18 3.55 28.16
N GLN A 286 8.63 2.39 28.53
CA GLN A 286 8.79 1.18 27.72
C GLN A 286 7.71 1.14 26.64
N VAL A 287 8.11 0.85 25.40
CA VAL A 287 7.21 0.75 24.25
C VAL A 287 6.58 -0.64 24.19
N LEU A 288 5.27 -0.68 24.25
CA LEU A 288 4.44 -1.87 24.06
C LEU A 288 3.67 -1.72 22.75
N VAL A 289 3.70 -2.77 21.93
CA VAL A 289 3.00 -2.87 20.65
C VAL A 289 2.32 -4.23 20.64
N ASP A 290 1.00 -4.25 20.56
CA ASP A 290 0.28 -5.50 20.42
C ASP A 290 0.44 -6.02 18.99
N TYR A 291 1.17 -7.13 18.84
CA TYR A 291 1.25 -7.88 17.60
C TYR A 291 0.21 -9.00 17.62
N TYR A 292 -0.91 -8.77 16.93
CA TYR A 292 -1.90 -9.80 16.58
C TYR A 292 -1.64 -10.32 15.15
#